data_AF-A0A8J3NZ48-F1
#
_entry.id   AF-A0A8J3NZ48-F1
#
_cell.length_a   1.000
_cell.length_b   1.000
_cell.length_c   1.000
_cell.angle_alpha   90.00
_cell.angle_beta   90.00
_cell.angle_gamma   90.00
#
_symmetry.space_group_name_H-M   'P 1'
#
loop_
_entity.id
_entity.type
_entity.pdbx_description
1 polymer ?
#
loop_
_entity_poly.entity_id
_entity_poly.type
_entity_poly.pdbx_seq_one_letter_code
_entity_poly.pdbx_strand_id
1 'polypeptide(L)'
;MADSPRQRIALLARTYRGPFGRAPRHLPFRRAAMSFMRWQADRGVLDPLTAWPPGSRWWRAVNDRLLRDGWEAMARAGGMPGQPSSPAVGLWTAFVDRPTARNWYRAHNASIVGGYLDHRDLAERESMPERFFLNVVLLRVLYAHALVAAPRLALGRLAVLGRFLGDPRLGMTGVFLSLGRVLPDRYPLAAELRGYLAQEHHLGRMLDYGVIQPRLQLLYDWSAGELDLPGLCDLVHDGNPTYAWSYADRDVWVPPSGPLPRILGRVTAPRP
;
A
#
# COMPACT_ATOMS: atom_id res chain seq x y z
N MET A 1 17.50 8.21 -9.47
CA MET A 1 16.19 8.87 -9.21
C MET A 1 16.39 9.99 -8.21
N ALA A 2 15.38 10.84 -7.98
CA ALA A 2 15.47 11.99 -7.07
C ALA A 2 15.98 11.58 -5.68
N ASP A 3 16.98 12.29 -5.16
CA ASP A 3 17.62 11.92 -3.91
C ASP A 3 16.86 12.47 -2.69
N SER A 4 16.28 13.68 -2.81
CA SER A 4 15.55 14.32 -1.71
C SER A 4 14.06 13.93 -1.67
N PRO A 5 13.46 13.82 -0.47
CA PRO A 5 12.01 13.60 -0.30
C PRO A 5 11.16 14.64 -1.05
N ARG A 6 11.56 15.91 -1.00
CA ARG A 6 10.85 17.01 -1.66
C ARG A 6 10.82 16.84 -3.19
N GLN A 7 11.92 16.43 -3.81
CA GLN A 7 11.95 16.15 -5.24
C GLN A 7 11.07 14.95 -5.60
N ARG A 8 11.08 13.88 -4.80
CA ARG A 8 10.21 12.71 -5.01
C ARG A 8 8.72 13.08 -4.92
N ILE A 9 8.33 13.89 -3.94
CA ILE A 9 6.98 14.46 -3.82
C ILE A 9 6.60 15.28 -5.06
N ALA A 10 7.53 16.13 -5.54
CA ALA A 10 7.28 16.94 -6.74
C ALA A 10 7.15 16.08 -8.00
N LEU A 11 7.94 15.02 -8.14
CA LEU A 11 7.84 14.05 -9.23
C LEU A 11 6.49 13.33 -9.20
N LEU A 12 6.03 12.86 -8.04
CA LEU A 12 4.71 12.24 -7.91
C LEU A 12 3.60 13.23 -8.26
N ALA A 13 3.69 14.47 -7.80
CA ALA A 13 2.67 15.48 -8.09
C ALA A 13 2.55 15.78 -9.59
N ARG A 14 3.65 15.65 -10.35
CA ARG A 14 3.69 15.87 -11.80
C ARG A 14 2.99 14.75 -12.58
N THR A 15 3.04 13.50 -12.11
CA THR A 15 2.37 12.39 -12.83
C THR A 15 0.86 12.55 -12.94
N TYR A 16 0.24 13.35 -12.07
CA TYR A 16 -1.21 13.64 -12.14
C TYR A 16 -1.56 14.89 -12.95
N ARG A 17 -0.58 15.58 -13.55
CA ARG A 17 -0.84 16.74 -14.42
C ARG A 17 -0.98 16.36 -15.89
N GLY A 18 -0.76 15.09 -16.25
CA GLY A 18 -0.76 14.64 -17.64
C GLY A 18 0.51 15.05 -18.40
N PRO A 19 0.73 14.49 -19.60
CA PRO A 19 1.91 14.76 -20.42
C PRO A 19 2.06 16.24 -20.80
N PHE A 20 0.94 16.94 -21.00
CA PHE A 20 0.92 18.35 -21.41
C PHE A 20 0.66 19.32 -20.25
N GLY A 21 0.78 18.86 -19.00
CA GLY A 21 0.58 19.69 -17.81
C GLY A 21 -0.87 20.06 -17.50
N ARG A 22 -1.84 19.58 -18.30
CA ARG A 22 -3.29 19.74 -18.09
C ARG A 22 -3.99 18.39 -18.10
N ALA A 23 -4.34 17.88 -16.93
CA ALA A 23 -5.16 16.68 -16.79
C ALA A 23 -6.17 16.79 -15.63
N PRO A 24 -7.23 17.60 -15.79
CA PRO A 24 -8.19 17.84 -14.72
C PRO A 24 -8.86 16.57 -14.20
N ARG A 25 -9.01 15.53 -15.06
CA ARG A 25 -9.59 14.23 -14.69
C ARG A 25 -8.68 13.38 -13.80
N HIS A 26 -7.36 13.59 -13.83
CA HIS A 26 -6.39 12.85 -13.01
C HIS A 26 -6.19 13.49 -11.63
N LEU A 27 -6.29 14.81 -11.53
CA LEU A 27 -5.98 15.57 -10.32
C LEU A 27 -6.67 15.08 -9.03
N PRO A 28 -7.96 14.66 -9.04
CA PRO A 28 -8.60 14.15 -7.83
C PRO A 28 -7.92 12.92 -7.23
N PHE A 29 -7.33 12.06 -8.07
CA PHE A 29 -6.70 10.79 -7.65
C PHE A 29 -5.34 10.99 -6.97
N ARG A 30 -4.71 12.17 -7.08
CA ARG A 30 -3.42 12.43 -6.45
C ARG A 30 -3.50 12.48 -4.92
N ARG A 31 -4.70 12.69 -4.36
CA ARG A 31 -4.87 12.99 -2.92
C ARG A 31 -4.31 11.89 -2.04
N ALA A 32 -4.73 10.64 -2.24
CA ALA A 32 -4.23 9.49 -1.48
C ALA A 32 -2.72 9.29 -1.65
N ALA A 33 -2.25 9.29 -2.90
CA ALA A 33 -0.83 9.13 -3.23
C ALA A 33 0.05 10.19 -2.54
N MET A 34 -0.34 11.45 -2.63
CA MET A 34 0.39 12.57 -2.05
C MET A 34 0.37 12.55 -0.52
N SER A 35 -0.74 12.12 0.09
CA SER A 35 -0.82 11.97 1.55
C SER A 35 0.16 10.90 2.03
N PHE A 36 0.20 9.75 1.36
CA PHE A 36 1.11 8.67 1.71
C PHE A 36 2.57 9.06 1.49
N MET A 37 2.85 9.76 0.38
CA MET A 37 4.18 10.25 0.07
C MET A 37 4.71 11.27 1.08
N ARG A 38 3.83 12.15 1.60
CA ARG A 38 4.18 13.08 2.68
C ARG A 38 4.46 12.34 3.97
N TRP A 39 3.60 11.40 4.35
CA TRP A 39 3.87 10.56 5.51
C TRP A 39 5.21 9.83 5.42
N GLN A 40 5.57 9.27 4.26
CA GLN A 40 6.88 8.65 4.06
C GLN A 40 8.04 9.65 4.23
N ALA A 41 7.87 10.89 3.76
CA ALA A 41 8.86 11.94 3.94
C ALA A 41 8.97 12.38 5.41
N ASP A 42 7.83 12.63 6.05
CA ASP A 42 7.76 13.09 7.45
C ASP A 42 8.31 12.04 8.42
N ARG A 43 8.10 10.74 8.12
CA ARG A 43 8.67 9.62 8.89
C ARG A 43 10.20 9.50 8.75
N GLY A 44 10.79 10.08 7.70
CA GLY A 44 12.23 9.98 7.39
C GLY A 44 12.62 8.75 6.56
N VAL A 45 11.67 7.88 6.16
CA VAL A 45 12.02 6.69 5.35
C VAL A 45 12.55 7.05 3.96
N LEU A 46 12.27 8.26 3.47
CA LEU A 46 12.74 8.77 2.19
C LEU A 46 13.97 9.67 2.29
N ASP A 47 14.54 9.87 3.48
CA ASP A 47 15.72 10.71 3.62
C ASP A 47 16.90 10.18 2.79
N PRO A 48 17.85 11.05 2.37
CA PRO A 48 19.05 10.61 1.68
C PRO A 48 19.77 9.50 2.46
N LEU A 49 20.40 8.57 1.75
CA LEU A 49 21.16 7.50 2.41
C LEU A 49 22.44 8.02 3.09
N THR A 50 22.82 9.27 2.80
CA THR A 50 23.92 10.01 3.43
C THR A 50 23.47 10.88 4.61
N ALA A 51 22.16 10.94 4.92
CA ALA A 51 21.64 11.70 6.05
C ALA A 51 21.88 10.99 7.39
N TRP A 52 21.60 11.68 8.49
CA TRP A 52 21.67 11.13 9.85
C TRP A 52 20.39 11.44 10.65
N PRO A 53 19.56 10.41 10.96
CA PRO A 53 19.65 9.04 10.49
C PRO A 53 19.43 8.93 8.95
N PRO A 54 19.98 7.89 8.28
CA PRO A 54 19.71 7.68 6.86
C PRO A 54 18.28 7.18 6.64
N GLY A 55 17.72 7.43 5.45
CA GLY A 55 16.44 6.83 5.06
C GLY A 55 16.53 5.31 4.80
N SER A 56 15.38 4.68 4.58
CA SER A 56 15.31 3.25 4.26
C SER A 56 15.63 2.98 2.80
N ARG A 57 16.53 2.03 2.56
CA ARG A 57 16.85 1.56 1.21
C ARG A 57 15.63 0.91 0.54
N TRP A 58 14.89 0.11 1.31
CA TRP A 58 13.69 -0.58 0.83
C TRP A 58 12.59 0.41 0.43
N TRP A 59 12.23 1.35 1.31
CA TRP A 59 11.18 2.33 1.04
C TRP A 59 11.51 3.19 -0.17
N ARG A 60 12.76 3.61 -0.31
CA ARG A 60 13.22 4.39 -1.47
C ARG A 60 13.15 3.58 -2.77
N ALA A 61 13.45 2.28 -2.74
CA ALA A 61 13.37 1.40 -3.91
C ALA A 61 11.93 1.16 -4.37
N VAL A 62 11.01 0.86 -3.46
CA VAL A 62 9.57 0.73 -3.78
C VAL A 62 9.00 2.05 -4.29
N ASN A 63 9.39 3.17 -3.67
CA ASN A 63 9.01 4.50 -4.11
C ASN A 63 9.54 4.81 -5.52
N ASP A 64 10.77 4.42 -5.80
CA ASP A 64 11.40 4.58 -7.11
C ASP A 64 10.63 3.83 -8.20
N ARG A 65 10.20 2.59 -7.94
CA ARG A 65 9.35 1.85 -8.89
C ARG A 65 8.04 2.56 -9.17
N LEU A 66 7.30 2.95 -8.12
CA LEU A 66 6.05 3.70 -8.26
C LEU A 66 6.19 4.97 -9.11
N LEU A 67 7.23 5.75 -8.81
CA LEU A 67 7.50 7.00 -9.54
C LEU A 67 7.86 6.73 -10.99
N ARG A 68 8.69 5.71 -11.26
CA ARG A 68 9.13 5.35 -12.61
C ARG A 68 7.97 4.87 -13.48
N ASP A 69 7.18 3.91 -12.99
CA ASP A 69 6.06 3.35 -13.75
C ASP A 69 5.03 4.44 -14.13
N GLY A 70 4.69 5.30 -13.17
CA GLY A 70 3.75 6.41 -13.41
C GLY A 70 4.31 7.47 -14.36
N TRP A 71 5.60 7.79 -14.26
CA TRP A 71 6.26 8.73 -15.18
C TRP A 71 6.37 8.19 -16.60
N GLU A 72 6.72 6.91 -16.74
CA GLU A 72 6.82 6.29 -18.06
C GLU A 72 5.47 6.29 -18.76
N ALA A 73 4.39 5.89 -18.07
CA ALA A 73 3.05 5.94 -18.64
C ALA A 73 2.63 7.35 -19.07
N MET A 74 3.01 8.39 -18.31
CA MET A 74 2.81 9.78 -18.70
C MET A 74 3.60 10.16 -19.96
N ALA A 75 4.89 9.82 -20.01
CA ALA A 75 5.73 10.11 -21.18
C ALA A 75 5.18 9.43 -22.44
N ARG A 76 4.72 8.18 -22.32
CA ARG A 76 4.07 7.41 -23.39
C ARG A 76 2.77 8.04 -23.87
N ALA A 77 1.91 8.47 -22.94
CA ALA A 77 0.70 9.20 -23.28
C ALA A 77 0.99 10.55 -23.98
N GLY A 78 2.20 11.09 -23.80
CA GLY A 78 2.73 12.24 -24.53
C GLY A 78 3.38 11.92 -25.89
N GLY A 79 3.35 10.67 -26.35
CA GLY A 79 3.90 10.24 -27.64
C GLY A 79 5.31 9.64 -27.60
N MET A 80 5.88 9.41 -26.41
CA MET A 80 7.19 8.75 -26.31
C MET A 80 7.11 7.27 -26.76
N PRO A 81 7.93 6.84 -27.74
CA PRO A 81 7.88 5.47 -28.29
C PRO A 81 8.62 4.44 -27.39
N GLY A 82 8.51 3.16 -27.75
CA GLY A 82 9.25 2.04 -27.15
C GLY A 82 8.35 0.98 -26.49
N GLN A 83 8.92 -0.09 -25.92
CA GLN A 83 8.18 -1.09 -25.14
C GLN A 83 8.12 -0.72 -23.64
N PRO A 84 7.00 -0.97 -22.94
CA PRO A 84 6.88 -0.67 -21.52
C PRO A 84 7.98 -1.35 -20.67
N SER A 85 8.59 -0.63 -19.73
CA SER A 85 9.66 -1.21 -18.89
C SER A 85 9.15 -2.22 -17.85
N SER A 86 7.85 -2.18 -17.54
CA SER A 86 7.20 -3.13 -16.63
C SER A 86 5.73 -3.34 -17.01
N PRO A 87 5.11 -4.47 -16.63
CA PRO A 87 3.67 -4.67 -16.81
C PRO A 87 2.81 -3.59 -16.12
N ALA A 88 3.29 -3.03 -15.00
CA ALA A 88 2.59 -1.98 -14.27
C ALA A 88 2.44 -0.69 -15.10
N VAL A 89 3.37 -0.40 -16.02
CA VAL A 89 3.25 0.74 -16.96
C VAL A 89 1.98 0.61 -17.81
N GLY A 90 1.61 -0.61 -18.24
CA GLY A 90 0.37 -0.85 -18.99
C GLY A 90 -0.89 -0.56 -18.16
N LEU A 91 -0.87 -0.91 -16.87
CA LEU A 91 -1.95 -0.57 -15.94
C LEU A 91 -2.04 0.94 -15.69
N TRP A 92 -0.88 1.61 -15.59
CA TRP A 92 -0.83 3.06 -15.54
C TRP A 92 -1.42 3.68 -16.80
N THR A 93 -1.05 3.24 -18.01
CA THR A 93 -1.65 3.69 -19.28
C THR A 93 -3.17 3.55 -19.26
N ALA A 94 -3.72 2.43 -18.78
CA ALA A 94 -5.17 2.25 -18.64
C ALA A 94 -5.82 3.27 -17.67
N PHE A 95 -5.11 3.68 -16.61
CA PHE A 95 -5.54 4.78 -15.74
C PHE A 95 -5.46 6.15 -16.43
N VAL A 96 -4.40 6.40 -17.20
CA VAL A 96 -4.23 7.64 -17.97
C VAL A 96 -5.41 7.85 -18.92
N ASP A 97 -5.74 6.81 -19.69
CA ASP A 97 -6.80 6.83 -20.69
C ASP A 97 -8.18 6.91 -20.03
N ARG A 98 -8.39 6.14 -18.96
CA ARG A 98 -9.66 6.04 -18.25
C ARG A 98 -9.47 6.17 -16.73
N PRO A 99 -9.44 7.40 -16.19
CA PRO A 99 -9.18 7.62 -14.77
C PRO A 99 -10.38 7.27 -13.91
N THR A 100 -10.33 6.05 -13.36
CA THR A 100 -11.30 5.51 -12.40
C THR A 100 -10.56 5.06 -11.15
N ALA A 101 -11.27 4.94 -10.03
CA ALA A 101 -10.67 4.46 -8.78
C ALA A 101 -10.08 3.05 -8.93
N ARG A 102 -10.76 2.16 -9.66
CA ARG A 102 -10.26 0.81 -9.97
C ARG A 102 -8.95 0.87 -10.77
N ASN A 103 -8.93 1.60 -11.89
CA ASN A 103 -7.71 1.70 -12.70
C ASN A 103 -6.56 2.34 -11.92
N TRP A 104 -6.86 3.32 -11.08
CA TRP A 104 -5.86 3.94 -10.21
C TRP A 104 -5.25 2.93 -9.22
N TYR A 105 -6.08 2.16 -8.51
CA TYR A 105 -5.58 1.15 -7.59
C TYR A 105 -4.84 0.02 -8.29
N ARG A 106 -5.31 -0.46 -9.45
CA ARG A 106 -4.59 -1.48 -10.23
C ARG A 106 -3.19 -1.01 -10.58
N ALA A 107 -3.08 0.19 -11.16
CA ALA A 107 -1.80 0.78 -11.54
C ALA A 107 -0.87 1.02 -10.34
N HIS A 108 -1.41 1.69 -9.31
CA HIS A 108 -0.66 2.03 -8.10
C HIS A 108 -0.18 0.77 -7.37
N ASN A 109 -1.08 -0.17 -7.11
CA ASN A 109 -0.76 -1.37 -6.33
C ASN A 109 0.12 -2.35 -7.12
N ALA A 110 0.03 -2.41 -8.45
CA ALA A 110 0.97 -3.22 -9.23
C ALA A 110 2.42 -2.71 -9.10
N SER A 111 2.62 -1.38 -9.09
CA SER A 111 3.95 -0.81 -8.83
C SER A 111 4.43 -1.07 -7.41
N ILE A 112 3.54 -0.94 -6.41
CA ILE A 112 3.87 -1.22 -5.01
C ILE A 112 4.21 -2.70 -4.82
N VAL A 113 3.32 -3.62 -5.19
CA VAL A 113 3.52 -5.07 -5.05
C VAL A 113 4.74 -5.54 -5.83
N GLY A 114 4.94 -5.05 -7.05
CA GLY A 114 6.17 -5.32 -7.80
C GLY A 114 7.42 -4.88 -7.03
N GLY A 115 7.37 -3.72 -6.37
CA GLY A 115 8.47 -3.27 -5.50
C GLY A 115 8.70 -4.18 -4.29
N TYR A 116 7.63 -4.73 -3.70
CA TYR A 116 7.76 -5.73 -2.62
C TYR A 116 8.47 -6.99 -3.13
N LEU A 117 8.02 -7.52 -4.27
CA LEU A 117 8.56 -8.76 -4.84
C LEU A 117 10.03 -8.59 -5.25
N ASP A 118 10.40 -7.49 -5.91
CA ASP A 118 11.75 -7.25 -6.41
C ASP A 118 12.77 -6.92 -5.31
N HIS A 119 12.32 -6.42 -4.14
CA HIS A 119 13.19 -5.87 -3.10
C HIS A 119 13.07 -6.58 -1.76
N ARG A 120 12.71 -7.86 -1.77
CA ARG A 120 12.64 -8.69 -0.56
C ARG A 120 13.97 -8.70 0.22
N ASP A 121 15.10 -8.72 -0.49
CA ASP A 121 16.44 -8.69 0.10
C ASP A 121 16.71 -7.40 0.91
N LEU A 122 16.16 -6.26 0.46
CA LEU A 122 16.25 -5.01 1.19
C LEU A 122 15.33 -5.00 2.42
N ALA A 123 14.13 -5.61 2.31
CA ALA A 123 13.22 -5.75 3.44
C ALA A 123 13.80 -6.63 4.54
N GLU A 124 14.50 -7.71 4.20
CA GLU A 124 15.11 -8.62 5.18
C GLU A 124 16.22 -7.96 6.01
N ARG A 125 16.81 -6.86 5.52
CA ARG A 125 17.80 -6.03 6.23
C ARG A 125 17.17 -5.01 7.17
N GLU A 126 15.87 -4.75 7.04
CA GLU A 126 15.15 -3.87 7.95
C GLU A 126 15.01 -4.51 9.33
N SER A 127 14.86 -3.68 10.37
CA SER A 127 14.65 -4.19 11.73
C SER A 127 13.34 -4.97 11.84
N MET A 128 13.25 -5.86 12.82
CA MET A 128 12.03 -6.62 13.12
C MET A 128 10.76 -5.74 13.13
N PRO A 129 10.72 -4.61 13.88
CA PRO A 129 9.58 -3.69 13.84
C PRO A 129 9.26 -3.15 12.45
N GLU A 130 10.27 -2.76 11.66
CA GLU A 130 10.05 -2.26 10.31
C GLU A 130 9.45 -3.33 9.39
N ARG A 131 9.97 -4.56 9.42
CA ARG A 131 9.43 -5.68 8.62
C ARG A 131 7.97 -5.97 8.97
N PHE A 132 7.62 -5.89 10.25
CA PHE A 132 6.22 -5.99 10.68
C PHE A 132 5.37 -4.89 10.02
N PHE A 133 5.84 -3.64 10.03
CA PHE A 133 5.13 -2.53 9.42
C PHE A 133 5.05 -2.60 7.90
N LEU A 134 6.03 -3.21 7.21
CA LEU A 134 5.92 -3.48 5.78
C LEU A 134 4.71 -4.38 5.48
N ASN A 135 4.49 -5.42 6.26
CA ASN A 135 3.31 -6.29 6.11
C ASN A 135 2.00 -5.54 6.39
N VAL A 136 1.96 -4.69 7.42
CA VAL A 136 0.80 -3.84 7.74
C VAL A 136 0.48 -2.85 6.61
N VAL A 137 1.51 -2.27 5.99
CA VAL A 137 1.34 -1.39 4.83
C VAL A 137 0.76 -2.18 3.66
N LEU A 138 1.34 -3.33 3.33
CA LEU A 138 0.89 -4.15 2.20
C LEU A 138 -0.58 -4.57 2.36
N LEU A 139 -0.96 -5.17 3.48
CA LEU A 139 -2.33 -5.63 3.70
C LEU A 139 -3.34 -4.49 3.60
N ARG A 140 -2.99 -3.29 4.09
CA ARG A 140 -3.85 -2.10 4.03
C ARG A 140 -3.99 -1.57 2.61
N VAL A 141 -2.92 -1.55 1.85
CA VAL A 141 -2.92 -1.15 0.43
C VAL A 141 -3.80 -2.10 -0.40
N LEU A 142 -3.69 -3.40 -0.19
CA LEU A 142 -4.52 -4.40 -0.85
C LEU A 142 -5.99 -4.28 -0.42
N TYR A 143 -6.25 -4.11 0.88
CA TYR A 143 -7.61 -3.98 1.39
C TYR A 143 -8.31 -2.72 0.87
N ALA A 144 -7.60 -1.59 0.79
CA ALA A 144 -8.12 -0.36 0.20
C ALA A 144 -8.54 -0.54 -1.27
N HIS A 145 -7.78 -1.32 -2.03
CA HIS A 145 -8.15 -1.68 -3.39
C HIS A 145 -9.41 -2.56 -3.43
N ALA A 146 -9.48 -3.59 -2.57
CA ALA A 146 -10.62 -4.47 -2.50
C ALA A 146 -11.92 -3.73 -2.10
N LEU A 147 -11.86 -2.69 -1.25
CA LEU A 147 -13.03 -1.85 -0.94
C LEU A 147 -13.70 -1.26 -2.19
N VAL A 148 -12.91 -0.96 -3.23
CA VAL A 148 -13.42 -0.40 -4.49
C VAL A 148 -13.71 -1.47 -5.54
N ALA A 149 -12.82 -2.46 -5.68
CA ALA A 149 -12.84 -3.40 -6.80
C ALA A 149 -13.52 -4.74 -6.48
N ALA A 150 -13.58 -5.13 -5.20
CA ALA A 150 -14.19 -6.36 -4.71
C ALA A 150 -14.89 -6.13 -3.35
N PRO A 151 -15.90 -5.25 -3.26
CA PRO A 151 -16.46 -4.83 -1.98
C PRO A 151 -17.15 -5.97 -1.19
N ARG A 152 -17.57 -7.05 -1.84
CA ARG A 152 -18.10 -8.26 -1.16
C ARG A 152 -17.00 -9.08 -0.49
N LEU A 153 -15.81 -9.13 -1.08
CA LEU A 153 -14.63 -9.68 -0.43
C LEU A 153 -14.25 -8.81 0.78
N ALA A 154 -14.20 -7.48 0.59
CA ALA A 154 -13.75 -6.56 1.63
C ALA A 154 -14.73 -6.39 2.81
N LEU A 155 -16.05 -6.29 2.55
CA LEU A 155 -17.05 -5.91 3.55
C LEU A 155 -18.23 -6.89 3.68
N GLY A 156 -18.25 -7.98 2.92
CA GLY A 156 -19.32 -8.96 2.97
C GLY A 156 -20.70 -8.32 2.72
N ARG A 157 -21.59 -8.37 3.72
CA ARG A 157 -22.94 -7.79 3.65
C ARG A 157 -22.96 -6.27 3.54
N LEU A 158 -21.89 -5.60 3.99
CA LEU A 158 -21.78 -4.14 3.98
C LEU A 158 -21.15 -3.59 2.67
N ALA A 159 -21.08 -4.41 1.62
CA ALA A 159 -20.45 -4.07 0.33
C ALA A 159 -20.94 -2.74 -0.28
N VAL A 160 -22.18 -2.32 -0.01
CA VAL A 160 -22.75 -1.05 -0.50
C VAL A 160 -21.92 0.16 -0.06
N LEU A 161 -21.23 0.07 1.09
CA LEU A 161 -20.39 1.15 1.62
C LEU A 161 -18.98 1.17 1.03
N GLY A 162 -18.53 0.07 0.40
CA GLY A 162 -17.12 -0.13 0.02
C GLY A 162 -16.57 0.97 -0.89
N ARG A 163 -17.35 1.36 -1.91
CA ARG A 163 -16.92 2.38 -2.88
C ARG A 163 -16.65 3.73 -2.22
N PHE A 164 -17.43 4.11 -1.21
CA PHE A 164 -17.24 5.38 -0.51
C PHE A 164 -16.03 5.33 0.44
N LEU A 165 -15.83 4.21 1.12
CA LEU A 165 -14.72 4.03 2.07
C LEU A 165 -13.35 3.91 1.38
N GLY A 166 -13.31 3.38 0.16
CA GLY A 166 -12.07 3.16 -0.60
C GLY A 166 -11.77 4.20 -1.67
N ASP A 167 -12.63 5.18 -1.97
CA ASP A 167 -12.41 6.10 -3.10
C ASP A 167 -11.16 6.99 -2.87
N PRO A 168 -10.11 6.88 -3.70
CA PRO A 168 -8.85 7.62 -3.52
C PRO A 168 -9.01 9.13 -3.76
N ARG A 169 -10.14 9.55 -4.34
CA ARG A 169 -10.47 10.95 -4.58
C ARG A 169 -11.06 11.61 -3.34
N LEU A 170 -11.76 10.84 -2.51
CA LEU A 170 -12.41 11.37 -1.32
C LEU A 170 -11.37 11.58 -0.23
N GLY A 171 -11.52 12.67 0.52
CA GLY A 171 -10.73 12.90 1.73
C GLY A 171 -11.21 12.06 2.91
N MET A 172 -12.09 11.07 2.67
CA MET A 172 -12.57 10.15 3.70
C MET A 172 -11.52 9.06 3.90
N THR A 173 -10.99 9.07 5.11
CA THR A 173 -9.64 8.70 5.49
C THR A 173 -9.54 7.26 6.00
N GLY A 174 -10.12 6.29 5.27
CA GLY A 174 -10.46 5.00 5.86
C GLY A 174 -9.32 4.00 6.11
N VAL A 175 -8.23 4.02 5.35
CA VAL A 175 -7.17 2.97 5.48
C VAL A 175 -5.76 3.55 5.36
N PHE A 176 -5.51 4.37 4.34
CA PHE A 176 -4.22 5.07 4.17
C PHE A 176 -3.95 6.11 5.27
N LEU A 177 -4.98 6.79 5.76
CA LEU A 177 -4.84 7.80 6.82
C LEU A 177 -4.79 7.19 8.22
N SER A 178 -5.14 5.90 8.38
CA SER A 178 -4.75 5.12 9.54
C SER A 178 -3.27 4.74 9.53
N LEU A 179 -2.54 4.81 8.40
CA LEU A 179 -1.10 4.52 8.41
C LEU A 179 -0.36 5.57 9.24
N GLY A 180 -0.62 6.86 9.06
CA GLY A 180 0.01 7.93 9.86
C GLY A 180 -0.45 8.05 11.32
N ARG A 181 -1.49 7.33 11.74
CA ARG A 181 -1.95 7.29 13.15
C ARG A 181 -1.60 5.98 13.87
N VAL A 182 -1.14 4.97 13.14
CA VAL A 182 -0.87 3.62 13.65
C VAL A 182 0.60 3.24 13.45
N LEU A 183 1.27 3.79 12.43
CA LEU A 183 2.69 3.61 12.21
C LEU A 183 3.48 4.66 12.99
N PRO A 184 4.63 4.32 13.61
CA PRO A 184 5.36 5.26 14.42
C PRO A 184 6.00 6.37 13.58
N ASP A 185 6.11 7.55 14.19
CA ASP A 185 6.36 8.81 13.50
C ASP A 185 7.80 9.00 13.01
N ARG A 186 8.74 8.13 13.38
CA ARG A 186 10.16 8.28 13.03
C ARG A 186 10.81 6.96 12.62
N TYR A 187 11.66 7.05 11.61
CA TYR A 187 12.56 6.01 11.15
C TYR A 187 14.02 6.30 11.58
N PRO A 188 14.84 5.28 11.89
CA PRO A 188 14.45 3.89 12.08
C PRO A 188 13.74 3.69 13.43
N LEU A 189 12.93 2.64 13.52
CA LEU A 189 12.34 2.23 14.80
C LEU A 189 13.42 1.73 15.76
N ALA A 190 13.51 2.39 16.90
CA ALA A 190 14.54 2.14 17.91
C ALA A 190 14.11 1.15 19.00
N ALA A 191 12.80 1.00 19.26
CA ALA A 191 12.30 0.11 20.31
C ALA A 191 12.06 -1.32 19.80
N GLU A 192 12.00 -2.28 20.73
CA GLU A 192 11.60 -3.64 20.40
C GLU A 192 10.14 -3.71 19.93
N LEU A 193 9.83 -4.64 19.03
CA LEU A 193 8.50 -4.79 18.44
C LEU A 193 7.40 -4.95 19.50
N ARG A 194 7.66 -5.73 20.55
CA ARG A 194 6.68 -5.93 21.64
C ARG A 194 6.35 -4.63 22.37
N GLY A 195 7.30 -3.71 22.48
CA GLY A 195 7.08 -2.36 23.03
C GLY A 195 6.14 -1.54 22.15
N TYR A 196 6.30 -1.59 20.83
CA TYR A 196 5.38 -0.95 19.89
C TYR A 196 3.98 -1.56 19.95
N LEU A 197 3.87 -2.89 19.94
CA LEU A 197 2.58 -3.57 20.06
C LEU A 197 1.85 -3.18 21.34
N ALA A 198 2.56 -3.05 22.47
CA ALA A 198 1.97 -2.64 23.75
C ALA A 198 1.45 -1.19 23.75
N GLN A 199 2.10 -0.29 23.00
CA GLN A 199 1.74 1.13 22.91
C GLN A 199 0.74 1.44 21.77
N GLU A 200 0.55 0.51 20.84
CA GLU A 200 -0.28 0.71 19.67
C GLU A 200 -1.75 0.95 20.05
N HIS A 201 -2.33 2.04 19.54
CA HIS A 201 -3.74 2.38 19.77
C HIS A 201 -4.66 1.26 19.28
N HIS A 202 -5.50 0.74 20.19
CA HIS A 202 -6.39 -0.41 20.00
C HIS A 202 -7.24 -0.40 18.71
N LEU A 203 -7.54 0.78 18.14
CA LEU A 203 -8.32 0.94 16.91
C LEU A 203 -7.59 0.47 15.64
N GLY A 204 -6.28 0.69 15.53
CA GLY A 204 -5.47 0.26 14.37
C GLY A 204 -5.37 -1.25 14.28
N ARG A 205 -4.99 -1.88 15.40
CA ARG A 205 -5.00 -3.34 15.56
C ARG A 205 -6.38 -3.95 15.37
N MET A 206 -7.46 -3.26 15.78
CA MET A 206 -8.81 -3.77 15.56
C MET A 206 -9.17 -3.84 14.07
N LEU A 207 -8.79 -2.84 13.26
CA LEU A 207 -9.02 -2.87 11.82
C LEU A 207 -8.19 -3.99 11.17
N ASP A 208 -6.88 -4.01 11.42
CA ASP A 208 -5.98 -4.95 10.75
C ASP A 208 -6.27 -6.40 11.15
N TYR A 209 -6.46 -6.67 12.45
CA TYR A 209 -6.63 -8.03 12.96
C TYR A 209 -8.10 -8.46 13.12
N GLY A 210 -9.01 -7.54 13.41
CA GLY A 210 -10.43 -7.86 13.57
C GLY A 210 -11.23 -7.86 12.27
N VAL A 211 -10.78 -7.10 11.26
CA VAL A 211 -11.49 -6.95 9.99
C VAL A 211 -10.68 -7.52 8.83
N ILE A 212 -9.40 -7.18 8.67
CA ILE A 212 -8.64 -7.59 7.48
C ILE A 212 -8.11 -9.03 7.62
N GLN A 213 -7.57 -9.41 8.77
CA GLN A 213 -6.95 -10.74 8.98
C GLN A 213 -7.86 -11.93 8.60
N PRO A 214 -9.17 -11.97 8.96
CA PRO A 214 -10.04 -13.12 8.64
C PRO A 214 -10.23 -13.41 7.15
N ARG A 215 -9.84 -12.49 6.28
CA ARG A 215 -9.96 -12.61 4.82
C ARG A 215 -8.62 -12.42 4.11
N LEU A 216 -7.52 -12.47 4.85
CA LEU A 216 -6.22 -12.07 4.33
C LEU A 216 -5.75 -12.98 3.20
N GLN A 217 -5.93 -14.30 3.35
CA GLN A 217 -5.59 -15.26 2.29
C GLN A 217 -6.36 -14.93 1.00
N LEU A 218 -7.69 -14.84 1.08
CA LEU A 218 -8.54 -14.49 -0.06
C LEU A 218 -8.21 -13.12 -0.66
N LEU A 219 -7.81 -12.15 0.18
CA LEU A 219 -7.41 -10.82 -0.27
C LEU A 219 -6.13 -10.87 -1.10
N TYR A 220 -5.14 -11.65 -0.68
CA TYR A 220 -3.89 -11.83 -1.41
C TYR A 220 -4.14 -12.61 -2.71
N ASP A 221 -4.90 -13.71 -2.66
CA ASP A 221 -5.24 -14.52 -3.85
C ASP A 221 -5.99 -13.67 -4.89
N TRP A 222 -7.01 -12.91 -4.47
CA TRP A 222 -7.74 -12.00 -5.35
C TRP A 222 -6.84 -10.90 -5.90
N SER A 223 -5.97 -10.31 -5.07
CA SER A 223 -5.06 -9.24 -5.50
C SER A 223 -4.01 -9.76 -6.49
N ALA A 224 -3.53 -11.00 -6.32
CA ALA A 224 -2.59 -11.63 -7.23
C ALA A 224 -3.19 -11.74 -8.64
N GLY A 225 -4.45 -12.16 -8.75
CA GLY A 225 -5.18 -12.20 -10.01
C GLY A 225 -5.52 -10.81 -10.57
N GLU A 226 -5.98 -9.88 -9.75
CA GLU A 226 -6.38 -8.53 -10.21
C GLU A 226 -5.19 -7.71 -10.76
N LEU A 227 -4.00 -7.94 -10.20
CA LEU A 227 -2.75 -7.26 -10.56
C LEU A 227 -1.87 -8.06 -11.54
N ASP A 228 -2.22 -9.31 -11.84
CA ASP A 228 -1.41 -10.25 -12.63
C ASP A 228 0.01 -10.46 -12.04
N LEU A 229 0.06 -10.65 -10.72
CA LEU A 229 1.29 -10.80 -9.93
C LEU A 229 1.16 -12.04 -9.02
N PRO A 230 1.36 -13.26 -9.57
CA PRO A 230 1.15 -14.51 -8.81
C PRO A 230 2.07 -14.66 -7.60
N GLY A 231 3.27 -14.06 -7.62
CA GLY A 231 4.19 -14.05 -6.49
C GLY A 231 3.65 -13.37 -5.23
N LEU A 232 2.53 -12.62 -5.33
CA LEU A 232 1.85 -12.08 -4.15
C LEU A 232 1.31 -13.20 -3.25
N CYS A 233 0.92 -14.36 -3.80
CA CYS A 233 0.44 -15.50 -3.01
C CYS A 233 1.52 -16.05 -2.05
N ASP A 234 2.80 -15.88 -2.39
CA ASP A 234 3.93 -16.33 -1.55
C ASP A 234 4.16 -15.44 -0.32
N LEU A 235 3.47 -14.29 -0.24
CA LEU A 235 3.60 -13.30 0.84
C LEU A 235 2.57 -13.51 1.96
N VAL A 236 1.78 -14.58 1.88
CA VAL A 236 0.82 -14.99 2.91
C VAL A 236 0.84 -16.51 3.05
N HIS A 237 0.69 -17.01 4.28
CA HIS A 237 0.52 -18.43 4.54
C HIS A 237 -0.51 -18.64 5.65
N ASP A 238 -1.55 -19.45 5.38
CA ASP A 238 -2.69 -19.68 6.28
C ASP A 238 -3.30 -18.38 6.83
N GLY A 239 -3.40 -17.34 6.00
CA GLY A 239 -3.91 -16.03 6.40
C GLY A 239 -2.98 -15.22 7.32
N ASN A 240 -1.69 -15.57 7.39
CA ASN A 240 -0.65 -14.81 8.10
C ASN A 240 0.33 -14.18 7.10
N PRO A 241 0.68 -12.89 7.25
CA PRO A 241 1.72 -12.28 6.43
C PRO A 241 3.09 -12.95 6.62
N THR A 242 3.81 -13.15 5.52
CA THR A 242 5.14 -13.79 5.49
C THR A 242 6.19 -12.96 4.74
N TYR A 243 5.88 -11.73 4.34
CA TYR A 243 6.84 -10.88 3.63
C TYR A 243 8.00 -10.47 4.54
N ALA A 244 9.22 -10.95 4.25
CA ALA A 244 10.40 -10.79 5.10
C ALA A 244 10.12 -11.16 6.58
N TRP A 245 9.23 -12.13 6.80
CA TRP A 245 8.75 -12.54 8.12
C TRP A 245 8.65 -14.05 8.20
N SER A 246 9.13 -14.63 9.31
CA SER A 246 9.07 -16.07 9.53
C SER A 246 7.66 -16.51 9.91
N TYR A 247 7.15 -17.57 9.30
CA TYR A 247 5.87 -18.16 9.69
C TYR A 247 5.88 -18.75 11.11
N ALA A 248 7.06 -19.11 11.64
CA ALA A 248 7.19 -19.54 13.03
C ALA A 248 6.80 -18.43 14.02
N ASP A 249 7.07 -17.17 13.67
CA ASP A 249 6.82 -15.97 14.48
C ASP A 249 5.47 -15.31 14.15
N ARG A 250 4.47 -16.11 13.73
CA ARG A 250 3.15 -15.61 13.32
C ARG A 250 2.24 -15.19 14.46
N ASP A 251 2.64 -15.46 15.71
CA ASP A 251 1.89 -15.13 16.92
C ASP A 251 1.60 -13.63 17.04
N VAL A 252 2.44 -12.78 16.45
CA VAL A 252 2.26 -11.32 16.41
C VAL A 252 1.02 -10.88 15.62
N TRP A 253 0.47 -11.73 14.74
CA TRP A 253 -0.67 -11.42 13.87
C TRP A 253 -2.03 -11.82 14.49
N VAL A 254 -2.02 -12.37 15.70
CA VAL A 254 -3.23 -12.88 16.34
C VAL A 254 -4.11 -11.71 16.82
N PRO A 255 -5.42 -11.69 16.49
CA PRO A 255 -6.31 -10.64 16.96
C PRO A 255 -6.43 -10.61 18.48
N PRO A 256 -6.68 -9.43 19.08
CA PRO A 256 -6.98 -9.33 20.51
C PRO A 256 -8.16 -10.23 20.87
N SER A 257 -8.06 -10.96 21.97
CA SER A 257 -9.17 -11.78 22.50
C SER A 257 -10.33 -10.88 22.94
N GLY A 258 -11.51 -11.04 22.36
CA GLY A 258 -12.71 -10.30 22.76
C GLY A 258 -13.93 -10.53 21.87
N PRO A 259 -15.13 -10.11 22.31
CA PRO A 259 -16.36 -10.30 21.53
C PRO A 259 -16.44 -9.38 20.31
N LEU A 260 -15.91 -8.15 20.39
CA LEU A 260 -16.01 -7.15 19.32
C LEU A 260 -15.29 -7.56 18.02
N PRO A 261 -14.00 -8.01 18.02
CA PRO A 261 -13.35 -8.49 16.80
C PRO A 261 -14.08 -9.66 16.14
N ARG A 262 -14.63 -10.58 16.95
CA ARG A 262 -15.41 -11.72 16.45
C ARG A 262 -16.71 -11.29 15.78
N ILE A 263 -17.42 -10.33 16.37
CA ILE A 263 -18.67 -9.79 15.80
C ILE A 263 -18.36 -9.06 14.49
N LEU A 264 -17.35 -8.18 14.48
CA LEU A 264 -16.92 -7.48 13.26
C LEU A 264 -16.51 -8.45 12.16
N GLY A 265 -15.70 -9.46 12.48
CA GLY A 265 -15.28 -10.51 11.56
C GLY A 265 -16.47 -11.28 10.96
N ARG A 266 -17.50 -11.58 11.75
CA ARG A 266 -18.73 -12.23 11.26
C ARG A 266 -19.59 -11.33 10.38
N VAL A 267 -19.78 -10.07 10.77
CA VAL A 267 -20.61 -9.12 10.02
C VAL A 267 -19.99 -8.76 8.67
N THR A 268 -18.66 -8.66 8.64
CA THR A 268 -17.88 -8.33 7.44
C THR A 268 -17.32 -9.55 6.72
N ALA A 269 -17.76 -10.77 7.10
CA ALA A 269 -17.25 -12.01 6.54
C ALA A 269 -17.31 -12.00 4.99
N PRO A 270 -16.22 -12.38 4.31
CA PRO A 270 -16.14 -12.33 2.87
C PRO A 270 -17.22 -13.22 2.26
N ARG A 271 -17.84 -12.74 1.18
CA ARG A 271 -18.79 -13.53 0.39
C ARG A 271 -18.24 -13.71 -1.02
N PRO A 272 -18.29 -14.94 -1.57
CA PRO A 272 -17.97 -15.18 -2.97
C PRO A 272 -18.90 -14.38 -3.89
#